data_AF-A0A4Y2W5T9-F1
#
_entry.id   AF-A0A4Y2W5T9-F1
#
_cell.length_a   1.000
_cell.length_b   1.000
_cell.length_c   1.000
_cell.angle_alpha   90.00
_cell.angle_beta   90.00
_cell.angle_gamma   90.00
#
_symmetry.space_group_name_H-M   'P 1'
#
loop_
_entity.id
_entity.type
_entity.pdbx_description
1 polymer ?
#
loop_
_entity_poly.entity_id
_entity_poly.type
_entity_poly.pdbx_seq_one_letter_code
_entity_poly.pdbx_strand_id
1 'polypeptide(L)'
;TVRNILRKYNFHGQVARKKPFLSKAHRRVRLEFAKSYIKMPLEFWNSVLFVEESKYNVFGSDGKQMVWRKPNSELEMKILTPSVEHGGSSQMGLGCMSAVGVGNSHFIDGMMDKYMYLD
;
A
#
# COMPACT_ATOMS: atom_id res chain seq x y z
N THR A 1 -36.68 0.94 -5.83
CA THR A 1 -35.67 0.52 -4.83
C THR A 1 -34.48 1.46 -4.87
N VAL A 2 -33.74 1.58 -3.75
CA VAL A 2 -32.56 2.46 -3.63
C VAL A 2 -31.53 2.20 -4.73
N ARG A 3 -31.31 0.94 -5.11
CA ARG A 3 -30.38 0.55 -6.18
C ARG A 3 -30.73 1.18 -7.54
N ASN A 4 -32.00 1.23 -7.92
CA ASN A 4 -32.41 1.82 -9.20
C ASN A 4 -32.21 3.34 -9.21
N ILE A 5 -32.43 3.99 -8.06
CA ILE A 5 -32.18 5.42 -7.88
C ILE A 5 -30.68 5.71 -8.01
N LEU A 6 -29.83 4.95 -7.33
CA LEU A 6 -28.37 5.08 -7.43
C LEU A 6 -27.87 4.91 -8.87
N ARG A 7 -28.37 3.90 -9.59
CA ARG A 7 -28.05 3.70 -11.01
C ARG A 7 -28.52 4.85 -11.88
N LYS A 8 -29.70 5.42 -11.63
CA LYS A 8 -30.19 6.64 -12.31
C LYS A 8 -29.23 7.83 -12.14
N TYR A 9 -28.55 7.93 -11.00
CA TYR A 9 -27.53 8.94 -10.72
C TYR A 9 -26.08 8.49 -11.06
N ASN A 10 -25.93 7.41 -11.85
CA ASN A 10 -24.65 6.86 -12.31
C ASN A 10 -23.73 6.33 -11.19
N PHE A 11 -24.30 5.88 -10.08
CA PHE A 11 -23.57 5.18 -9.03
C PHE A 11 -23.66 3.66 -9.22
N HIS A 12 -22.50 3.00 -9.08
CA HIS A 12 -22.35 1.56 -9.22
C HIS A 12 -21.63 0.98 -8.01
N GLY A 13 -22.05 -0.20 -7.59
CA GLY A 13 -21.38 -0.95 -6.52
C GLY A 13 -20.05 -1.48 -7.03
N GLN A 14 -18.95 -1.08 -6.40
CA GLN A 14 -17.60 -1.44 -6.77
C GLN A 14 -16.78 -1.74 -5.51
N VAL A 15 -15.71 -2.52 -5.66
CA VAL A 15 -14.75 -2.74 -4.56
C VAL A 15 -13.93 -1.46 -4.36
N ALA A 16 -13.88 -0.97 -3.13
CA ALA A 16 -13.04 0.15 -2.76
C ALA A 16 -11.55 -0.19 -2.89
N ARG A 17 -10.74 0.77 -3.34
CA ARG A 17 -9.29 0.59 -3.38
C ARG A 17 -8.73 0.79 -1.96
N LYS A 18 -7.88 -0.14 -1.53
CA LYS A 18 -7.09 0.01 -0.31
C LYS A 18 -5.87 0.88 -0.59
N LYS A 19 -5.78 2.03 0.05
CA LYS A 19 -4.63 2.93 -0.05
C LYS A 19 -4.39 3.60 1.30
N PRO A 20 -3.13 3.84 1.68
CA PRO A 20 -2.83 4.63 2.86
C PRO A 20 -3.33 6.07 2.65
N PHE A 21 -3.78 6.69 3.73
CA PHE A 21 -4.11 8.10 3.71
C PHE A 21 -2.84 8.92 3.46
N LEU A 22 -2.87 9.78 2.44
CA LEU A 22 -1.77 10.70 2.14
C LEU A 22 -2.21 12.13 2.36
N SER A 23 -1.57 12.79 3.33
CA SER A 23 -1.70 14.23 3.56
C SER A 23 -1.24 15.01 2.31
N LYS A 24 -1.68 16.27 2.18
CA LYS A 24 -1.25 17.15 1.08
C LYS A 24 0.29 17.31 1.06
N ALA A 25 0.91 17.40 2.24
CA ALA A 25 2.36 17.48 2.38
C ALA A 25 3.05 16.21 1.87
N HIS A 26 2.58 15.02 2.27
CA HIS A 26 3.14 13.75 1.79
C HIS A 26 3.02 13.61 0.27
N ARG A 27 1.90 14.05 -0.32
CA ARG A 27 1.73 14.01 -1.79
C ARG A 27 2.75 14.87 -2.52
N ARG A 28 3.03 16.07 -2.01
CA ARG A 28 4.04 16.97 -2.60
C ARG A 28 5.43 16.34 -2.55
N VAL A 29 5.85 15.86 -1.38
CA VAL A 29 7.17 15.23 -1.20
C VAL A 29 7.31 13.99 -2.10
N ARG A 30 6.29 13.13 -2.15
CA ARG A 30 6.29 11.95 -3.05
C ARG A 30 6.36 12.32 -4.52
N LEU A 31 5.69 13.40 -4.93
CA LEU A 31 5.73 13.88 -6.31
C LEU A 31 7.10 14.46 -6.67
N GLU A 32 7.71 15.22 -5.77
CA GLU A 32 9.07 15.76 -5.95
C GLU A 32 10.09 14.63 -6.05
N PHE A 33 10.01 13.64 -5.16
CA PHE A 33 10.81 12.41 -5.23
C PHE A 33 10.62 11.69 -6.58
N ALA A 34 9.38 11.44 -7.01
CA ALA A 34 9.15 10.79 -8.29
C ALA A 34 9.77 11.56 -9.46
N LYS A 35 9.64 12.90 -9.47
CA LYS A 35 10.23 13.75 -10.49
C LYS A 35 11.75 13.75 -10.49
N SER A 36 12.41 13.66 -9.32
CA SER A 36 13.87 13.63 -9.26
C SER A 36 14.45 12.32 -9.79
N TYR A 37 13.74 11.19 -9.62
CA TYR A 37 14.25 9.88 -10.00
C TYR A 37 13.71 9.33 -11.35
N ILE A 38 12.69 9.95 -11.96
CA ILE A 38 12.07 9.45 -13.21
C ILE A 38 13.04 9.39 -14.40
N LYS A 39 14.05 10.25 -14.44
CA LYS A 39 15.06 10.30 -15.51
C LYS A 39 16.36 9.58 -15.16
N MET A 40 16.41 8.88 -14.03
CA MET A 40 17.62 8.13 -13.66
C MET A 40 17.86 6.98 -14.64
N PRO A 41 19.13 6.72 -14.98
CA PRO A 41 19.48 5.67 -15.92
C PRO A 41 19.25 4.28 -15.31
N LEU A 42 19.22 3.24 -16.15
CA LEU A 42 18.96 1.88 -15.69
C LEU A 42 20.05 1.37 -14.73
N GLU A 43 21.30 1.78 -14.96
CA GLU A 43 22.46 1.43 -14.13
C GLU A 43 22.28 1.92 -12.69
N PHE A 44 21.65 3.08 -12.50
CA PHE A 44 21.29 3.56 -11.16
C PHE A 44 20.33 2.58 -10.51
N TRP A 45 19.22 2.24 -11.17
CA TRP A 45 18.22 1.32 -10.62
C TRP A 45 18.76 -0.10 -10.37
N ASN A 46 19.72 -0.55 -11.18
CA ASN A 46 20.41 -1.82 -10.98
C ASN A 46 21.28 -1.84 -9.71
N SER A 47 21.71 -0.67 -9.24
CA SER A 47 22.49 -0.52 -8.00
C SER A 47 21.63 -0.34 -6.75
N VAL A 48 20.32 -0.14 -6.89
CA VAL A 48 19.42 0.11 -5.75
C VAL A 48 19.01 -1.22 -5.10
N LEU A 49 19.20 -1.30 -3.79
CA LEU A 49 18.62 -2.33 -2.94
C LEU A 49 17.37 -1.76 -2.25
N PHE A 50 16.22 -2.34 -2.52
CA PHE A 50 14.98 -2.05 -1.81
C PHE A 50 14.89 -2.93 -0.58
N VAL A 51 14.50 -2.34 0.55
CA VAL A 51 14.28 -3.05 1.82
C VAL A 51 12.92 -2.63 2.33
N GLU A 52 12.08 -3.59 2.70
CA GLU A 52 10.74 -3.32 3.22
C GLU A 52 10.35 -4.33 4.31
N GLU A 53 9.62 -3.83 5.30
CA GLU A 53 8.95 -4.64 6.32
C GLU A 53 7.51 -4.93 5.88
N SER A 54 7.12 -6.19 5.91
CA SER A 54 5.78 -6.63 5.53
C SER A 54 5.17 -7.49 6.62
N LYS A 55 3.93 -7.17 6.99
CA LYS A 55 3.13 -7.95 7.91
C LYS A 55 2.38 -9.04 7.15
N TYR A 56 2.50 -10.27 7.61
CA TYR A 56 1.79 -11.43 7.07
C TYR A 56 0.73 -11.89 8.08
N ASN A 57 -0.54 -11.72 7.74
CA ASN A 57 -1.64 -12.22 8.57
C ASN A 57 -1.75 -13.75 8.42
N VAL A 58 -1.68 -14.48 9.54
CA VAL A 58 -1.77 -15.95 9.55
C VAL A 58 -3.24 -16.40 9.43
N PHE A 59 -4.18 -15.59 9.91
CA PHE A 59 -5.62 -15.88 9.85
C PHE A 59 -6.42 -14.68 9.33
N GLY A 60 -7.23 -14.94 8.30
CA GLY A 60 -8.17 -13.97 7.73
C GLY A 60 -7.53 -12.94 6.80
N SER A 61 -8.30 -12.51 5.79
CA SER A 61 -7.97 -11.32 5.01
C SER A 61 -8.81 -10.15 5.52
N ASP A 62 -8.31 -8.91 5.44
CA ASP A 62 -9.08 -7.71 5.83
C ASP A 62 -10.33 -7.46 4.95
N GLY A 63 -10.71 -8.42 4.09
CA GLY A 63 -11.93 -8.38 3.29
C GLY A 63 -11.92 -7.35 2.17
N LYS A 64 -12.93 -7.46 1.29
CA LYS A 64 -13.24 -6.44 0.28
C LYS A 64 -14.35 -5.55 0.82
N GLN A 65 -14.14 -4.24 0.84
CA GLN A 65 -15.19 -3.28 1.16
C GLN A 65 -15.90 -2.84 -0.12
N MET A 66 -17.23 -2.94 -0.14
CA MET A 66 -18.06 -2.50 -1.27
C MET A 66 -18.49 -1.05 -1.06
N VAL A 67 -18.33 -0.22 -2.08
CA VAL A 67 -18.74 1.19 -2.09
C VAL A 67 -19.57 1.49 -3.34
N TRP A 68 -20.53 2.40 -3.22
CA TRP A 68 -21.26 2.92 -4.37
C TRP A 68 -20.56 4.18 -4.86
N ARG A 69 -20.04 4.16 -6.09
CA ARG A 69 -19.27 5.28 -6.66
C ARG A 69 -19.58 5.52 -8.12
N LYS A 70 -19.21 6.71 -8.61
CA LYS A 70 -19.24 7.04 -10.03
C LYS A 70 -17.99 6.46 -10.74
N PRO A 71 -18.01 6.35 -12.07
CA PRO A 71 -16.80 6.09 -12.85
C PRO A 71 -15.71 7.13 -12.54
N ASN A 72 -14.44 6.72 -12.55
CA ASN A 72 -13.25 7.57 -12.38
C ASN A 72 -13.07 8.24 -11.01
N SER A 73 -13.92 7.94 -10.02
CA SER A 73 -13.81 8.48 -8.66
C SER A 73 -13.09 7.52 -7.68
N GLU A 74 -12.43 6.47 -8.17
CA GLU A 74 -11.78 5.44 -7.32
C GLU A 74 -10.69 5.96 -6.38
N LEU A 75 -10.02 7.06 -6.72
CA LEU A 75 -8.91 7.63 -5.97
C LEU A 75 -9.34 8.78 -5.05
N GLU A 76 -10.63 9.12 -5.03
CA GLU A 76 -11.15 10.11 -4.10
C GLU A 76 -11.05 9.57 -2.68
N MET A 77 -10.53 10.38 -1.74
CA MET A 77 -10.27 9.94 -0.36
C MET A 77 -11.51 9.36 0.34
N LYS A 78 -12.71 9.84 0.02
CA LYS A 78 -13.98 9.35 0.58
C LYS A 78 -14.42 7.98 0.05
N ILE A 79 -13.81 7.50 -1.03
CA ILE A 79 -14.10 6.21 -1.69
C ILE A 79 -13.04 5.15 -1.33
N LEU A 80 -11.86 5.60 -0.91
CA LEU A 80 -10.78 4.73 -0.50
C LEU A 80 -11.08 4.10 0.86
N THR A 81 -10.72 2.82 0.99
CA THR A 81 -10.62 2.17 2.29
C THR A 81 -9.22 2.45 2.83
N PRO A 82 -9.08 3.09 4.00
CA PRO A 82 -7.77 3.23 4.61
C PRO A 82 -7.23 1.84 4.95
N SER A 83 -5.97 1.58 4.57
CA SER A 83 -5.26 0.41 5.05
C SER A 83 -4.87 0.66 6.51
N VAL A 84 -5.66 0.15 7.45
CA VAL A 84 -5.29 0.09 8.87
C VAL A 84 -5.30 -1.38 9.25
N GLU A 85 -4.12 -1.96 9.40
CA GLU A 85 -3.95 -3.36 9.75
C GLU A 85 -3.96 -3.51 11.27
N HIS A 86 -5.11 -3.78 11.87
CA HIS A 86 -5.21 -4.08 13.30
C HIS A 86 -5.96 -5.41 13.51
N GLY A 87 -5.34 -6.34 14.26
CA GLY A 87 -5.94 -7.59 14.73
C GLY A 87 -5.29 -8.87 14.20
N GLY A 88 -5.16 -9.88 15.08
CA GLY A 88 -4.74 -11.25 14.75
C GLY A 88 -3.29 -11.61 15.11
N SER A 89 -2.98 -12.91 15.07
CA SER A 89 -1.60 -13.39 15.00
C SER A 89 -1.05 -13.09 13.60
N SER A 90 -0.01 -12.26 13.56
CA SER A 90 0.65 -11.86 12.34
C SER A 90 2.15 -12.02 12.49
N GLN A 91 2.80 -12.53 11.46
CA GLN A 91 4.25 -12.61 11.41
C GLN A 91 4.79 -11.40 10.67
N MET A 92 5.71 -10.66 11.26
CA MET A 92 6.44 -9.62 10.55
C MET A 92 7.65 -10.24 9.85
N GLY A 93 7.94 -9.80 8.63
CA GLY A 93 9.15 -10.16 7.90
C GLY A 93 9.80 -8.92 7.30
N LEU A 94 11.11 -8.86 7.41
CA LEU A 94 11.95 -7.92 6.67
C LEU A 94 12.49 -8.64 5.44
N GLY A 95 12.40 -8.00 4.28
CA GLY A 95 12.97 -8.54 3.04
C GLY A 95 13.69 -7.46 2.27
N CYS A 96 14.66 -7.87 1.45
CA CYS A 96 15.28 -6.99 0.48
C CYS A 96 15.22 -7.55 -0.95
N MET A 97 15.23 -6.66 -1.93
CA MET A 97 15.26 -7.02 -3.35
C MET A 97 16.05 -5.99 -4.15
N SER A 98 16.69 -6.46 -5.22
CA SER A 98 17.40 -5.63 -6.20
C SER A 98 16.99 -6.03 -7.61
N ALA A 99 17.53 -5.35 -8.63
CA ALA A 99 17.30 -5.72 -10.03
C ALA A 99 17.79 -7.13 -10.37
N VAL A 100 18.72 -7.70 -9.59
CA VAL A 100 19.25 -9.05 -9.80
C VAL A 100 18.34 -10.13 -9.21
N GLY A 101 17.51 -9.79 -8.23
CA GLY A 101 16.58 -10.73 -7.60
C GLY A 101 16.26 -10.41 -6.14
N VAL A 102 15.62 -11.39 -5.49
CA VAL A 102 15.28 -11.33 -4.07
C VAL A 102 16.55 -11.59 -3.25
N GLY A 103 16.81 -10.71 -2.28
CA GLY A 103 17.90 -10.85 -1.32
C GLY A 103 17.45 -11.59 -0.06
N ASN A 104 18.11 -11.28 1.06
CA ASN A 104 17.82 -11.94 2.33
C ASN A 104 16.44 -11.54 2.88
N SER A 105 15.82 -12.47 3.58
CA SER A 105 14.59 -12.24 4.33
C SER A 105 14.72 -12.76 5.76
N HIS A 106 14.27 -11.96 6.72
CA HIS A 106 14.35 -12.29 8.14
C HIS A 106 12.95 -12.16 8.76
N PHE A 107 12.51 -13.22 9.44
CA PHE A 107 11.32 -13.15 10.27
C PHE A 107 11.65 -12.43 11.57
N ILE A 108 10.81 -11.45 11.93
CA ILE A 108 10.97 -10.67 13.15
C ILE A 108 9.98 -11.19 14.17
N ASP A 109 10.48 -11.59 15.33
CA ASP A 109 9.64 -11.95 16.46
C ASP A 109 9.26 -10.68 17.24
N GLY A 110 7.97 -10.36 17.29
CA GLY A 110 7.45 -9.14 17.93
C GLY A 110 7.53 -7.87 17.07
N MET A 111 7.59 -6.72 17.76
CA MET A 111 7.66 -5.40 17.13
C MET A 111 9.12 -5.06 16.84
N MET A 112 9.44 -4.71 15.59
CA MET A 112 10.81 -4.33 15.24
C MET A 112 11.23 -3.06 15.99
N ASP A 113 12.39 -3.11 16.63
CA ASP A 113 13.02 -1.94 17.23
C ASP A 113 14.22 -1.46 16.38
N LYS A 114 14.77 -0.30 16.73
CA LYS A 114 15.90 0.30 16.01
C LYS A 114 17.17 -0.55 16.10
N TYR A 115 17.38 -1.29 17.19
CA TYR A 115 18.60 -2.07 17.41
C TYR A 115 18.59 -3.33 16.57
N MET A 116 17.44 -4.00 16.48
CA MET A 116 17.22 -5.16 15.61
C MET A 116 17.40 -4.86 14.12
N TYR A 117 17.34 -3.58 13.70
CA TYR A 117 17.62 -3.18 12.32
C TYR A 117 19.12 -3.04 12.03
N LEU A 118 19.94 -2.85 13.07
CA LEU A 118 21.39 -2.65 12.95
C LEU A 118 22.18 -3.96 13.06
N ASP A 119 21.57 -4.98 13.66
CA ASP A 119 22.11 -6.34 13.80
C ASP A 119 21.97 -7.14 12.48
#